data_AF-A0A5B1QVS8-F1
#
_entry.id   AF-A0A5B1QVS8-F1
#
_cell.length_a   1.000
_cell.length_b   1.000
_cell.length_c   1.000
_cell.angle_alpha   90.00
_cell.angle_beta   90.00
_cell.angle_gamma   90.00
#
_symmetry.space_group_name_H-M   'P 1'
#
loop_
_entity.id
_entity.type
_entity.pdbx_description
1 polymer ?
#
loop_
_entity_poly.entity_id
_entity_poly.type
_entity_poly.pdbx_seq_one_letter_code
_entity_poly.pdbx_strand_id
1 'polypeptide(L)'
;RLVDKELEAMVHASAMMRSLRNTASPVNKLPPEILARVFVCCAVLERPRLVITATRRFHPGWITVTYVCRYWREAALQESALWWEITDEFGLHWMNEMLARSKAVPVSL
;
A
#
# COMPACT_ATOMS: atom_id res chain seq x y z
N ARG A 1 -13.06 4.15 -31.53
CA ARG A 1 -12.90 3.33 -32.76
C ARG A 1 -12.84 1.85 -32.35
N LEU A 2 -12.97 0.88 -33.26
CA LEU A 2 -12.95 -0.56 -32.90
C LEU A 2 -11.68 -0.95 -32.13
N VAL A 3 -10.54 -0.41 -32.57
CA VAL A 3 -9.21 -0.61 -31.96
C VAL A 3 -9.17 -0.20 -30.48
N ASP A 4 -9.83 0.91 -30.10
CA ASP A 4 -9.85 1.37 -28.70
C ASP A 4 -10.59 0.36 -27.80
N LYS A 5 -11.69 -0.22 -28.30
CA LYS A 5 -12.46 -1.24 -27.57
C LYS A 5 -11.68 -2.55 -27.41
N GLU A 6 -10.94 -2.94 -28.44
CA GLU A 6 -10.07 -4.13 -28.38
C GLU A 6 -8.93 -3.92 -27.39
N LEU A 7 -8.31 -2.73 -27.39
CA LEU A 7 -7.27 -2.38 -26.43
C LEU A 7 -7.80 -2.43 -24.98
N GLU A 8 -8.98 -1.86 -24.73
CA GLU A 8 -9.64 -1.92 -23.41
C GLU A 8 -9.91 -3.36 -22.97
N ALA A 9 -10.40 -4.23 -23.87
CA ALA A 9 -10.65 -5.63 -23.57
C ALA A 9 -9.36 -6.38 -23.20
N MET A 10 -8.26 -6.13 -23.91
CA MET A 10 -6.96 -6.74 -23.62
C MET A 10 -6.39 -6.28 -22.27
N VAL A 11 -6.54 -4.99 -21.93
CA VAL A 11 -6.15 -4.44 -20.62
C VAL A 11 -6.95 -5.11 -19.50
N HIS A 12 -8.26 -5.27 -19.69
CA HIS A 12 -9.12 -5.94 -18.71
C HIS A 12 -8.73 -7.41 -18.52
N ALA A 13 -8.52 -8.16 -19.59
CA ALA A 13 -8.07 -9.55 -19.54
C ALA A 13 -6.73 -9.69 -18.80
N SER A 14 -5.79 -8.78 -19.07
CA SER A 14 -4.49 -8.74 -18.40
C SER A 14 -4.62 -8.45 -16.90
N ALA A 15 -5.50 -7.52 -16.51
CA ALA A 15 -5.78 -7.23 -15.11
C ALA A 15 -6.39 -8.45 -14.38
N MET A 16 -7.31 -9.16 -15.03
CA MET A 16 -7.94 -10.37 -14.50
C MET A 16 -6.92 -11.49 -14.30
N MET A 17 -6.04 -11.75 -15.27
CA MET A 17 -4.97 -12.75 -15.13
C MET A 17 -4.00 -12.42 -14.00
N ARG A 18 -3.64 -11.13 -13.84
CA ARG A 18 -2.83 -10.67 -12.70
C ARG A 18 -3.52 -10.92 -11.37
N SER A 19 -4.83 -10.66 -11.29
CA SER A 19 -5.65 -10.94 -10.11
C SER A 19 -5.65 -12.42 -9.76
N LEU A 20 -5.91 -13.30 -10.73
CA LEU A 20 -5.91 -14.75 -10.53
C LEU A 20 -4.56 -15.26 -10.05
N ARG A 21 -3.46 -14.81 -10.68
CA ARG A 21 -2.10 -15.16 -10.26
C ARG A 21 -1.81 -14.72 -8.84
N ASN A 22 -2.26 -13.52 -8.46
CA ASN A 22 -2.13 -13.04 -7.09
C ASN A 22 -2.92 -13.93 -6.13
N THR A 23 -4.19 -14.25 -6.40
CA THR A 23 -5.00 -15.12 -5.54
C THR A 23 -4.40 -16.53 -5.38
N ALA A 24 -3.72 -17.04 -6.41
CA ALA A 24 -3.04 -18.33 -6.35
C ALA A 24 -1.73 -18.30 -5.52
N SER A 25 -1.17 -17.12 -5.24
CA SER A 25 0.06 -16.98 -4.44
C SER A 25 -0.16 -17.49 -3.02
N PRO A 26 0.75 -18.33 -2.46
CA PRO A 26 0.62 -18.84 -1.10
C PRO A 26 0.45 -17.76 -0.03
N VAL A 27 1.11 -16.61 -0.20
CA VAL A 27 1.02 -15.49 0.76
C VAL A 27 -0.39 -14.88 0.78
N ASN A 28 -1.09 -14.89 -0.35
CA ASN A 28 -2.45 -14.35 -0.46
C ASN A 28 -3.53 -15.33 0.05
N LYS A 29 -3.13 -16.50 0.52
CA LYS A 29 -4.01 -17.43 1.25
C LYS A 29 -4.02 -17.18 2.76
N LEU A 30 -3.12 -16.33 3.26
CA LEU A 30 -3.13 -15.91 4.66
C LEU A 30 -4.36 -15.04 4.92
N PRO A 31 -4.99 -15.12 6.10
CA PRO A 31 -6.02 -14.17 6.52
C PRO A 31 -5.49 -12.72 6.54
N PRO A 32 -6.35 -11.71 6.31
CA PRO A 32 -5.92 -10.32 6.22
C PRO A 32 -5.28 -9.82 7.52
N GLU A 33 -5.68 -10.35 8.68
CA GLU A 33 -5.12 -10.01 9.99
C GLU A 33 -3.67 -10.49 10.13
N ILE A 34 -3.37 -11.69 9.65
CA ILE A 34 -2.01 -12.24 9.67
C ILE A 34 -1.11 -11.43 8.74
N LEU A 35 -1.63 -11.09 7.56
CA LEU A 35 -0.93 -10.26 6.60
C LEU A 35 -0.65 -8.86 7.17
N ALA A 36 -1.64 -8.24 7.83
CA ALA A 36 -1.51 -6.95 8.50
C ALA A 36 -0.44 -6.98 9.61
N ARG A 37 -0.38 -8.04 10.43
CA ARG A 37 0.68 -8.21 11.45
C ARG A 37 2.08 -8.28 10.84
N VAL A 38 2.22 -8.96 9.69
CA VAL A 38 3.50 -8.99 8.95
C VAL A 38 3.85 -7.58 8.46
N PHE A 39 2.88 -6.82 7.93
CA PHE A 39 3.10 -5.44 7.50
C PHE A 39 3.52 -4.53 8.66
N VAL A 40 2.96 -4.71 9.86
CA VAL A 40 3.39 -3.96 11.05
C VAL A 40 4.86 -4.24 11.36
N CYS A 41 5.31 -5.49 11.23
CA CYS A 41 6.74 -5.81 11.32
C CYS A 41 7.56 -5.11 10.23
N CYS A 42 7.07 -5.06 8.99
CA CYS A 42 7.72 -4.30 7.91
C CYS A 42 7.81 -2.81 8.24
N ALA A 43 6.77 -2.22 8.83
CA ALA A 43 6.74 -0.81 9.22
C ALA A 43 7.79 -0.45 10.28
N VAL A 44 8.09 -1.38 11.18
CA VAL A 44 9.19 -1.22 12.16
C VAL A 44 10.56 -1.22 11.48
N LEU A 45 10.73 -2.03 10.43
CA LEU A 45 12.01 -2.17 9.72
C LEU A 45 12.26 -1.06 8.70
N GLU A 46 11.20 -0.57 8.05
CA GLU A 46 11.33 0.34 6.92
C GLU A 46 10.29 1.47 6.95
N ARG A 47 10.70 2.60 7.51
CA ARG A 47 9.87 3.81 7.58
C ARG A 47 9.80 4.52 6.22
N PRO A 48 8.64 5.12 5.87
CA PRO A 48 8.55 6.05 4.77
C PRO A 48 9.50 7.22 5.04
N ARG A 49 10.26 7.65 4.03
CA ARG A 49 11.20 8.78 4.17
C ARG A 49 11.43 9.51 2.86
N LEU A 50 11.67 10.81 2.95
CA LEU A 50 12.16 11.62 1.86
C LEU A 50 13.69 11.45 1.76
N VAL A 51 14.16 10.88 0.64
CA VAL A 51 15.60 10.75 0.38
C VAL A 51 16.07 11.97 -0.40
N ILE A 52 16.79 12.87 0.29
CA ILE A 52 17.40 14.05 -0.31
C ILE A 52 18.60 13.60 -1.16
N THR A 53 18.36 13.47 -2.47
CA THR A 53 19.40 13.32 -3.50
C THR A 53 19.31 14.51 -4.45
N ALA A 54 20.18 14.58 -5.46
CA ALA A 54 20.08 15.54 -6.56
C ALA A 54 18.68 15.59 -7.23
N THR A 55 17.87 14.53 -7.06
CA THR A 55 16.51 14.43 -7.63
C THR A 55 15.39 14.35 -6.58
N ARG A 56 15.67 14.49 -5.27
CA ARG A 56 14.72 14.27 -4.14
C ARG A 56 13.78 13.07 -4.39
N ARG A 57 14.20 11.87 -3.98
CA ARG A 57 13.42 10.65 -4.24
C ARG A 57 12.60 10.26 -3.02
N PHE A 58 11.31 10.03 -3.26
CA PHE A 58 10.42 9.47 -2.26
C PHE A 58 10.72 7.98 -2.06
N HIS A 59 10.90 7.57 -0.81
CA HIS A 59 11.01 6.17 -0.43
C HIS A 59 9.78 5.78 0.40
N PRO A 60 8.77 5.11 -0.19
CA PRO A 60 7.53 4.77 0.51
C PRO A 60 7.72 3.83 1.70
N GLY A 61 8.85 3.11 1.77
CA GLY A 61 9.12 2.14 2.84
C GLY A 61 8.04 1.07 2.90
N TRP A 62 7.51 0.78 4.09
CA TRP A 62 6.44 -0.21 4.26
C TRP A 62 5.18 0.12 3.44
N ILE A 63 4.90 1.38 3.09
CA ILE A 63 3.73 1.76 2.27
C ILE A 63 3.74 1.04 0.92
N THR A 64 4.90 0.55 0.45
CA THR A 64 5.02 -0.28 -0.75
C THR A 64 4.10 -1.51 -0.74
N VAL A 65 3.78 -2.07 0.43
CA VAL A 65 2.85 -3.22 0.54
C VAL A 65 1.46 -2.87 -0.01
N THR A 66 1.06 -1.59 0.05
CA THR A 66 -0.21 -1.10 -0.51
C THR A 66 -0.23 -1.06 -2.05
N TYR A 67 0.93 -1.23 -2.70
CA TYR A 67 1.05 -1.24 -4.16
C TYR A 67 1.15 -2.65 -4.78
N VAL A 68 1.27 -3.70 -3.97
CA VAL A 68 1.47 -5.08 -4.44
C VAL A 68 0.23 -5.63 -5.14
N CYS A 69 -0.91 -5.65 -4.44
CA CYS A 69 -2.20 -6.08 -5.01
C CYS A 69 -3.35 -5.45 -4.23
N ARG A 70 -4.59 -5.61 -4.75
CA ARG A 70 -5.80 -5.09 -4.08
C ARG A 70 -5.97 -5.67 -2.68
N TYR A 71 -5.73 -6.97 -2.51
CA TYR A 71 -5.87 -7.66 -1.23
C TYR A 71 -4.91 -7.10 -0.16
N TRP A 72 -3.64 -6.89 -0.51
CA TRP A 72 -2.65 -6.30 0.40
C TRP A 72 -2.98 -4.86 0.76
N ARG A 73 -3.44 -4.09 -0.23
CA ARG A 73 -3.91 -2.72 0.00
C ARG A 73 -5.05 -2.69 1.00
N GLU A 74 -6.08 -3.50 0.80
CA GLU A 74 -7.23 -3.54 1.71
C GLU A 74 -6.82 -3.90 3.13
N ALA A 75 -5.99 -4.95 3.31
CA ALA A 75 -5.47 -5.33 4.62
C ALA A 75 -4.65 -4.21 5.29
N ALA A 76 -3.74 -3.58 4.55
CA ALA A 76 -2.87 -2.52 5.09
C ALA A 76 -3.63 -1.22 5.41
N LEU A 77 -4.61 -0.83 4.58
CA LEU A 77 -5.39 0.39 4.82
C LEU A 77 -6.35 0.25 6.01
N GLN A 78 -6.76 -0.97 6.36
CA GLN A 78 -7.68 -1.23 7.48
C GLN A 78 -6.98 -1.32 8.84
N GLU A 79 -5.70 -1.72 8.85
CA GLU A 79 -4.89 -1.87 10.05
C GLU A 79 -4.37 -0.51 10.54
N SER A 80 -5.00 0.05 11.57
CA SER A 80 -4.63 1.35 12.12
C SER A 80 -3.22 1.39 12.70
N ALA A 81 -2.70 0.26 13.20
CA ALA A 81 -1.35 0.20 13.77
C ALA A 81 -0.24 0.43 12.75
N LEU A 82 -0.53 0.44 11.45
CA LEU A 82 0.43 0.83 10.40
C LEU A 82 0.58 2.35 10.27
N TRP A 83 -0.41 3.12 10.71
CA TRP A 83 -0.53 4.55 10.43
C TRP A 83 -0.26 5.43 11.67
N TRP A 84 0.41 4.88 12.68
CA TRP A 84 0.66 5.57 13.95
C TRP A 84 1.79 6.60 13.88
N GLU A 85 2.77 6.40 13.00
CA GLU A 85 3.91 7.30 12.82
C GLU A 85 3.59 8.31 11.71
N ILE A 86 3.22 9.53 12.11
CA ILE A 86 2.76 10.59 11.23
C ILE A 86 3.96 11.40 10.77
N THR A 87 3.99 11.76 9.49
CA THR A 87 5.03 12.61 8.92
C THR A 87 4.44 13.60 7.92
N ASP A 88 4.98 14.82 7.90
CA ASP A 88 4.66 15.86 6.93
C ASP A 88 5.63 15.87 5.73
N GLU A 89 6.60 14.96 5.68
CA GLU A 89 7.60 14.85 4.61
C GLU A 89 6.98 14.66 3.22
N PHE A 90 5.75 14.14 3.18
CA PHE A 90 4.99 13.88 1.95
C PHE A 90 3.94 14.96 1.66
N GLY A 91 3.90 16.01 2.46
CA GLY A 91 2.92 17.09 2.36
C GLY A 91 1.62 16.81 3.11
N LEU A 92 0.87 17.89 3.35
CA LEU A 92 -0.31 17.89 4.22
C LEU A 92 -1.40 16.91 3.80
N HIS A 93 -1.56 16.65 2.49
CA HIS A 93 -2.54 15.68 2.01
C HIS A 93 -2.28 14.27 2.57
N TRP A 94 -1.03 13.80 2.49
CA TRP A 94 -0.66 12.46 2.95
C TRP A 94 -0.61 12.38 4.47
N MET A 95 -0.17 13.44 5.14
CA MET A 95 -0.24 13.55 6.61
C MET A 95 -1.69 13.39 7.11
N ASN A 96 -2.65 14.07 6.48
CA ASN A 96 -4.07 13.95 6.81
C ASN A 96 -4.61 12.54 6.54
N GLU A 97 -4.19 11.91 5.43
CA GLU A 97 -4.52 10.52 5.11
C GLU A 97 -3.97 9.53 6.16
N MET A 98 -2.77 9.78 6.69
CA MET A 98 -2.17 8.96 7.76
C MET A 98 -2.96 9.13 9.06
N LEU A 99 -3.25 10.37 9.45
CA LEU A 99 -4.08 10.67 10.63
C LEU A 99 -5.45 10.01 10.54
N ALA A 100 -6.14 10.14 9.40
CA ALA A 100 -7.44 9.52 9.18
C ALA A 100 -7.41 7.98 9.35
N ARG A 101 -6.32 7.33 8.94
CA ARG A 101 -6.16 5.87 9.03
C ARG A 101 -5.66 5.38 10.39
N SER A 102 -4.97 6.22 11.16
CA SER A 102 -4.56 5.92 12.53
C SER A 102 -5.75 5.67 13.47
N LYS A 103 -6.93 6.23 13.14
CA LYS A 103 -8.15 6.11 13.94
C LYS A 103 -7.90 6.56 15.38
N ALA A 104 -7.97 5.63 16.35
CA ALA A 104 -7.82 5.92 17.78
C ALA A 104 -6.50 5.41 18.38
N VAL A 105 -5.55 4.95 17.56
CA VAL A 105 -4.24 4.54 18.07
C VAL A 105 -3.43 5.76 18.49
N PRO A 106 -2.62 5.69 19.57
CA PRO A 106 -1.68 6.75 19.90
C PRO A 106 -0.73 7.00 18.73
N VAL A 107 -0.62 8.25 18.30
CA VAL A 107 0.25 8.66 17.19
C VAL A 107 1.55 9.27 17.68
N SER A 108 2.63 9.07 16.93
CA SER A 108 3.85 9.86 17.02
C SER A 108 3.90 10.86 15.88
N LEU A 109 4.45 12.03 16.15
CA LEU A 109 4.82 13.04 15.16
C LEU A 109 6.32 12.92 14.86
#